data_AF-A0A031WGE6-F1
#
_entry.id   AF-A0A031WGE6-F1
#
_cell.length_a   1.000
_cell.length_b   1.000
_cell.length_c   1.000
_cell.angle_alpha   90.00
_cell.angle_beta   90.00
_cell.angle_gamma   90.00
#
_symmetry.space_group_name_H-M   'P 1'
#
loop_
_entity.id
_entity.type
_entity.pdbx_description
1 polymer ?
#
loop_
_entity_poly.entity_id
_entity_poly.type
_entity_poly.pdbx_seq_one_letter_code
_entity_poly.pdbx_strand_id
1 'polypeptide(L)'
;MKKRIDLLLVEQGYFESRERAKKAIMAGLVFVDNQRCDKAGTEVKEDCSIEVKGNPIPYVSRGGLKLEKAMKNFDLTIDGKVCMDIGASTGGFTDCMLKNGAIKVFSIDVGYGQLAWKLRQDDRVVCMERTNIRNVTIEDTKQFADFASIDVSFISLKLVLPKAKELVRHDGEVVALIKPQFEAGREKVGKKGVVREKSTHIEVIKMISDFSVENGFEILGLDFSPIKGPEGNIEYLIHLRNGNEGYEFDGETYNNKIVEVVEASHNLDK
;
A
#
# COMPACT_ATOMS: atom_id res chain seq x y z
N MET A 1 16.79 -20.67 -27.31
CA MET A 1 15.92 -21.86 -27.45
C MET A 1 14.47 -21.40 -27.58
N LYS A 2 13.49 -22.31 -27.71
CA LYS A 2 12.06 -21.95 -27.62
C LYS A 2 11.50 -22.34 -26.25
N LYS A 3 10.65 -21.50 -25.69
CA LYS A 3 10.04 -21.67 -24.36
C LYS A 3 8.57 -21.28 -24.39
N ARG A 4 7.76 -21.84 -23.50
CA ARG A 4 6.35 -21.43 -23.38
C ARG A 4 6.25 -20.01 -22.87
N ILE A 5 5.38 -19.21 -23.49
CA ILE A 5 5.18 -17.81 -23.13
C ILE A 5 4.74 -17.62 -21.67
N ASP A 6 3.91 -18.53 -21.13
CA ASP A 6 3.47 -18.46 -19.73
C ASP A 6 4.59 -18.67 -18.70
N LEU A 7 5.63 -19.41 -19.06
CA LEU A 7 6.85 -19.60 -18.27
C LEU A 7 7.79 -18.42 -18.45
N LEU A 8 8.01 -18.02 -19.71
CA LEU A 8 8.92 -16.94 -20.07
C LEU A 8 8.49 -15.61 -19.42
N LEU A 9 7.18 -15.33 -19.38
CA LEU A 9 6.63 -14.14 -18.71
C LEU A 9 6.89 -14.12 -17.20
N VAL A 10 6.90 -15.26 -16.54
CA VAL A 10 7.18 -15.35 -15.10
C VAL A 10 8.68 -15.20 -14.85
N GLU A 11 9.50 -15.87 -15.65
CA GLU A 11 10.95 -15.83 -15.59
C GLU A 11 11.52 -14.42 -15.88
N GLN A 12 10.92 -13.70 -16.83
CA GLN A 12 11.25 -12.30 -17.13
C GLN A 12 10.58 -11.30 -16.18
N GLY A 13 9.82 -11.77 -15.17
CA GLY A 13 9.28 -10.92 -14.11
C GLY A 13 8.01 -10.14 -14.46
N TYR A 14 7.34 -10.42 -15.58
CA TYR A 14 6.07 -9.78 -15.93
C TYR A 14 4.92 -10.21 -15.01
N PHE A 15 4.96 -11.43 -14.45
CA PHE A 15 3.93 -11.93 -13.53
C PHE A 15 4.51 -12.78 -12.41
N GLU A 16 3.95 -12.65 -11.21
CA GLU A 16 4.35 -13.40 -10.00
C GLU A 16 4.06 -14.91 -10.08
N SER A 17 3.19 -15.35 -10.99
CA SER A 17 2.85 -16.77 -11.14
C SER A 17 2.38 -17.10 -12.55
N ARG A 18 2.54 -18.38 -12.94
CA ARG A 18 2.05 -18.87 -14.25
C ARG A 18 0.55 -18.68 -14.43
N GLU A 19 -0.21 -18.76 -13.34
CA GLU A 19 -1.67 -18.61 -13.40
C GLU A 19 -2.08 -17.17 -13.71
N ARG A 20 -1.33 -16.19 -13.20
CA ARG A 20 -1.51 -14.78 -13.59
C ARG A 20 -1.10 -14.51 -15.02
N ALA A 21 0.05 -15.05 -15.45
CA ALA A 21 0.49 -14.95 -16.83
C ALA A 21 -0.57 -15.53 -17.78
N LYS A 22 -1.13 -16.70 -17.46
CA LYS A 22 -2.22 -17.33 -18.23
C LYS A 22 -3.47 -16.45 -18.30
N LYS A 23 -3.90 -15.84 -17.19
CA LYS A 23 -5.06 -14.92 -17.18
C LYS A 23 -4.82 -13.70 -18.07
N ALA A 24 -3.63 -13.11 -18.03
CA ALA A 24 -3.30 -11.95 -18.87
C ALA A 24 -3.25 -12.31 -20.36
N ILE A 25 -2.69 -13.47 -20.71
CA ILE A 25 -2.70 -14.00 -22.08
C ILE A 25 -4.13 -14.20 -22.57
N MET A 26 -4.97 -14.86 -21.77
CA MET A 26 -6.38 -15.08 -22.10
C MET A 26 -7.17 -13.78 -22.23
N ALA A 27 -6.84 -12.76 -21.43
CA ALA A 27 -7.41 -11.42 -21.52
C ALA A 27 -6.91 -10.62 -22.74
N GLY A 28 -5.98 -11.16 -23.54
CA GLY A 28 -5.44 -10.50 -24.73
C GLY A 28 -4.46 -9.37 -24.44
N LEU A 29 -3.86 -9.38 -23.26
CA LEU A 29 -2.95 -8.35 -22.79
C LEU A 29 -1.50 -8.59 -23.22
N VAL A 30 -1.15 -9.80 -23.66
CA VAL A 30 0.23 -10.17 -24.00
C VAL A 30 0.44 -10.16 -25.51
N PHE A 31 1.49 -9.49 -25.96
CA PHE A 31 1.94 -9.40 -27.34
C PHE A 31 3.38 -9.93 -27.43
N VAL A 32 3.66 -10.70 -28.47
CA VAL A 32 4.98 -11.25 -28.79
C VAL A 32 5.30 -10.86 -30.23
N ASP A 33 6.42 -10.17 -30.44
CA ASP A 33 6.83 -9.64 -31.75
C ASP A 33 5.69 -8.85 -32.44
N ASN A 34 5.03 -7.97 -31.67
CA ASN A 34 3.85 -7.18 -32.06
C ASN A 34 2.59 -7.98 -32.43
N GLN A 35 2.55 -9.29 -32.18
CA GLN A 35 1.37 -10.12 -32.38
C GLN A 35 0.74 -10.52 -31.05
N ARG A 36 -0.58 -10.37 -30.93
CA ARG A 36 -1.31 -10.77 -29.72
C ARG A 36 -1.17 -12.28 -29.50
N CYS A 37 -0.73 -12.66 -28.31
CA CYS A 37 -0.70 -14.04 -27.86
C CYS A 37 -2.02 -14.40 -27.16
N ASP A 38 -2.69 -15.44 -27.63
CA ASP A 38 -3.99 -15.91 -27.14
C ASP A 38 -3.89 -17.23 -26.33
N LYS A 39 -2.78 -17.96 -26.45
CA LYS A 39 -2.56 -19.27 -25.84
C LYS A 39 -1.34 -19.26 -24.94
N ALA A 40 -1.55 -19.60 -23.67
CA ALA A 40 -0.49 -19.68 -22.66
C ALA A 40 0.60 -20.73 -22.98
N GLY A 41 0.24 -21.77 -23.71
CA GLY A 41 1.17 -22.82 -24.14
C GLY A 41 1.98 -22.49 -25.39
N THR A 42 1.84 -21.31 -25.99
CA THR A 42 2.56 -20.94 -27.21
C THR A 42 4.06 -20.94 -26.96
N GLU A 43 4.81 -21.67 -27.80
CA GLU A 43 6.27 -21.66 -27.77
C GLU A 43 6.82 -20.48 -28.56
N VAL A 44 7.57 -19.63 -27.88
CA VAL A 44 8.20 -18.43 -28.42
C VAL A 44 9.71 -18.54 -28.28
N LYS A 45 10.46 -17.79 -29.08
CA LYS A 45 11.92 -17.72 -28.87
C LYS A 45 12.19 -16.99 -27.55
N GLU A 46 13.24 -17.39 -26.83
CA GLU A 46 13.60 -16.76 -25.56
C GLU A 46 14.01 -15.28 -25.70
N ASP A 47 14.47 -14.88 -26.89
CA ASP A 47 14.90 -13.52 -27.26
C ASP A 47 13.80 -12.71 -27.98
N CYS A 48 12.55 -13.18 -28.00
CA CYS A 48 11.46 -12.45 -28.63
C CYS A 48 11.14 -11.15 -27.90
N SER A 49 10.59 -10.18 -28.63
CA SER A 49 10.06 -8.96 -28.01
C SER A 49 8.72 -9.26 -27.36
N ILE A 50 8.60 -9.02 -26.05
CA ILE A 50 7.36 -9.21 -25.31
C ILE A 50 6.84 -7.85 -24.84
N GLU A 51 5.60 -7.54 -25.19
CA GLU A 51 4.89 -6.37 -24.71
C GLU A 51 3.63 -6.85 -23.96
N VAL A 52 3.52 -6.51 -22.69
CA VAL A 52 2.29 -6.73 -21.91
C VAL A 52 1.52 -5.41 -21.86
N LYS A 53 0.52 -5.28 -22.71
CA LYS A 53 -0.38 -4.13 -22.72
C LYS A 53 -1.25 -4.14 -21.49
N GLY A 54 -1.42 -2.96 -20.91
CA GLY A 54 -2.09 -2.83 -19.63
C GLY A 54 -1.30 -3.56 -18.56
N ASN A 55 -0.04 -3.14 -18.33
CA ASN A 55 0.70 -3.49 -17.12
C ASN A 55 -0.29 -3.40 -15.96
N PRO A 56 -0.80 -4.53 -15.42
CA PRO A 56 -2.03 -4.48 -14.63
C PRO A 56 -1.78 -3.71 -13.33
N ILE A 57 -0.51 -3.51 -12.99
CA ILE A 57 -0.02 -2.88 -11.77
C ILE A 57 1.25 -2.12 -12.15
N PRO A 58 1.25 -0.77 -12.13
CA PRO A 58 2.41 0.01 -12.55
C PRO A 58 3.57 -0.05 -11.55
N TYR A 59 3.49 -0.86 -10.50
CA TYR A 59 4.45 -0.93 -9.39
C TYR A 59 4.98 -2.36 -9.20
N VAL A 60 6.09 -2.52 -8.46
CA VAL A 60 6.66 -3.86 -8.14
C VAL A 60 5.71 -4.80 -7.40
N SER A 61 4.66 -4.27 -6.78
CA SER A 61 3.62 -5.07 -6.16
C SER A 61 2.28 -4.33 -6.22
N ARG A 62 1.19 -5.08 -6.00
CA ARG A 62 -0.17 -4.51 -5.97
C ARG A 62 -0.38 -3.48 -4.87
N GLY A 63 0.49 -3.49 -3.85
CA GLY A 63 0.45 -2.50 -2.77
C GLY A 63 0.47 -1.08 -3.34
N GLY A 64 1.27 -0.80 -4.37
CA GLY A 64 1.35 0.56 -4.93
C GLY A 64 0.01 1.15 -5.40
N LEU A 65 -0.95 0.31 -5.81
CA LEU A 65 -2.31 0.77 -6.17
C LEU A 65 -3.05 1.42 -5.00
N LYS A 66 -2.77 0.99 -3.77
CA LYS A 66 -3.40 1.55 -2.56
C LYS A 66 -2.95 2.99 -2.35
N LEU A 67 -1.63 3.23 -2.42
CA LEU A 67 -1.07 4.57 -2.27
C LEU A 67 -1.42 5.45 -3.47
N GLU A 68 -1.42 4.91 -4.69
CA GLU A 68 -1.89 5.62 -5.88
C GLU A 68 -3.33 6.14 -5.73
N LYS A 69 -4.24 5.31 -5.21
CA LYS A 69 -5.61 5.75 -4.90
C LYS A 69 -5.61 6.86 -3.86
N ALA A 70 -4.84 6.72 -2.77
CA ALA A 70 -4.75 7.74 -1.73
C ALA A 70 -4.25 9.08 -2.31
N MET A 71 -3.19 9.06 -3.12
CA MET A 71 -2.66 10.26 -3.78
C MET A 71 -3.71 10.95 -4.63
N LYS A 72 -4.43 10.18 -5.45
CA LYS A 72 -5.49 10.71 -6.32
C LYS A 72 -6.67 11.29 -5.54
N ASN A 73 -7.13 10.60 -4.50
CA ASN A 73 -8.38 10.94 -3.82
C ASN A 73 -8.19 11.98 -2.71
N PHE A 74 -6.98 12.10 -2.16
CA PHE A 74 -6.67 13.07 -1.11
C PHE A 74 -5.86 14.27 -1.60
N ASP A 75 -5.66 14.41 -2.91
CA ASP A 75 -4.86 15.47 -3.54
C ASP A 75 -3.44 15.58 -2.95
N LEU A 76 -2.87 14.42 -2.61
CA LEU A 76 -1.55 14.32 -1.96
C LEU A 76 -0.45 14.35 -3.02
N THR A 77 0.44 15.33 -2.90
CA THR A 77 1.62 15.48 -3.76
C THR A 77 2.87 14.90 -3.10
N ILE A 78 3.64 14.10 -3.84
CA ILE A 78 4.90 13.48 -3.37
C ILE A 78 6.15 14.12 -3.99
N ASP A 79 5.99 14.89 -5.06
CA ASP A 79 7.11 15.48 -5.79
C ASP A 79 8.01 16.32 -4.87
N GLY A 80 9.32 16.07 -4.94
CA GLY A 80 10.32 16.76 -4.11
C GLY A 80 10.38 16.35 -2.64
N LYS A 81 9.56 15.39 -2.17
CA LYS A 81 9.47 15.01 -0.75
C LYS A 81 10.46 13.92 -0.33
N VAL A 82 10.90 14.00 0.92
CA VAL A 82 11.51 12.90 1.66
C VAL A 82 10.40 12.04 2.28
N CYS A 83 10.41 10.75 2.00
CA CYS A 83 9.33 9.85 2.41
C CYS A 83 9.80 8.70 3.31
N MET A 84 8.87 8.11 4.06
CA MET A 84 9.03 6.83 4.76
C MET A 84 7.98 5.83 4.29
N ASP A 85 8.40 4.61 4.00
CA ASP A 85 7.55 3.46 3.74
C ASP A 85 7.61 2.49 4.93
N ILE A 86 6.61 2.54 5.82
CA ILE A 86 6.55 1.74 7.05
C ILE A 86 5.78 0.44 6.74
N GLY A 87 6.52 -0.67 6.67
CA GLY A 87 6.01 -1.96 6.18
C GLY A 87 6.25 -2.14 4.68
N ALA A 88 7.44 -1.76 4.20
CA ALA A 88 7.74 -1.67 2.77
C ALA A 88 7.54 -2.99 2.00
N SER A 89 7.75 -4.14 2.64
CA SER A 89 7.61 -5.48 2.06
C SER A 89 8.35 -5.60 0.71
N THR A 90 7.65 -5.96 -0.38
CA THR A 90 8.22 -5.99 -1.73
C THR A 90 8.56 -4.61 -2.29
N GLY A 91 8.01 -3.53 -1.72
CA GLY A 91 8.30 -2.14 -2.07
C GLY A 91 7.26 -1.48 -2.97
N GLY A 92 6.01 -1.92 -2.93
CA GLY A 92 4.95 -1.36 -3.78
C GLY A 92 4.70 0.13 -3.54
N PHE A 93 4.69 0.55 -2.28
CA PHE A 93 4.52 1.95 -1.88
C PHE A 93 5.78 2.76 -2.16
N THR A 94 6.95 2.23 -1.83
CA THR A 94 8.25 2.79 -2.23
C THR A 94 8.32 3.10 -3.73
N ASP A 95 7.99 2.13 -4.61
CA ASP A 95 7.98 2.32 -6.06
C ASP A 95 6.95 3.39 -6.49
N CYS A 96 5.79 3.45 -5.83
CA CYS A 96 4.78 4.48 -6.06
C CYS A 96 5.31 5.88 -5.72
N MET A 97 5.94 6.06 -4.57
CA MET A 97 6.50 7.35 -4.17
C MET A 97 7.63 7.80 -5.10
N LEU A 98 8.56 6.91 -5.44
CA LEU A 98 9.68 7.23 -6.34
C LEU A 98 9.24 7.65 -7.74
N LYS A 99 8.20 7.01 -8.27
CA LYS A 99 7.61 7.35 -9.57
C LYS A 99 6.86 8.66 -9.57
N ASN A 100 6.41 9.11 -8.41
CA ASN A 100 5.73 10.38 -8.22
C ASN A 100 6.65 11.46 -7.62
N GLY A 101 7.96 11.34 -7.84
CA GLY A 101 8.92 12.42 -7.58
C GLY A 101 9.53 12.46 -6.19
N ALA A 102 9.35 11.42 -5.35
CA ALA A 102 10.07 11.34 -4.08
C ALA A 102 11.59 11.39 -4.33
N ILE A 103 12.26 12.27 -3.60
CA ILE A 103 13.72 12.45 -3.71
C ILE A 103 14.49 11.48 -2.81
N LYS A 104 13.81 10.94 -1.79
CA LYS A 104 14.34 9.92 -0.90
C LYS A 104 13.22 9.12 -0.26
N VAL A 105 13.39 7.81 -0.10
CA VAL A 105 12.44 6.93 0.60
C VAL A 105 13.18 6.05 1.61
N PHE A 106 12.85 6.15 2.89
CA PHE A 106 13.28 5.16 3.89
C PHE A 106 12.30 4.00 3.89
N SER A 107 12.72 2.84 3.37
CA SER A 107 11.90 1.65 3.26
C SER A 107 12.14 0.74 4.46
N ILE A 108 11.23 0.79 5.44
CA ILE A 108 11.38 0.15 6.75
C ILE A 108 10.55 -1.13 6.78
N ASP A 109 11.17 -2.26 7.09
CA ASP A 109 10.47 -3.53 7.26
C ASP A 109 11.13 -4.42 8.32
N VAL A 110 10.32 -5.22 9.02
CA VAL A 110 10.78 -6.23 9.98
C VAL A 110 11.29 -7.50 9.28
N GLY A 111 10.84 -7.74 8.05
CA GLY A 111 11.27 -8.82 7.18
C GLY A 111 12.69 -8.61 6.64
N TYR A 112 13.16 -9.61 5.92
CA TYR A 112 14.49 -9.61 5.31
C TYR A 112 14.40 -10.16 3.89
N GLY A 113 15.13 -9.55 2.96
CA GLY A 113 15.19 -10.01 1.57
C GLY A 113 13.89 -9.81 0.78
N GLN A 114 12.98 -8.95 1.24
CA GLN A 114 11.66 -8.77 0.63
C GLN A 114 11.66 -7.67 -0.43
N LEU A 115 12.36 -6.56 -0.18
CA LEU A 115 12.37 -5.41 -1.08
C LEU A 115 12.90 -5.80 -2.47
N ALA A 116 12.18 -5.42 -3.52
CA ALA A 116 12.55 -5.74 -4.90
C ALA A 116 13.96 -5.23 -5.24
N TRP A 117 14.72 -6.04 -5.97
CA TRP A 117 16.13 -5.75 -6.29
C TRP A 117 16.34 -4.37 -6.93
N LYS A 118 15.48 -3.98 -7.88
CA LYS A 118 15.55 -2.67 -8.53
C LYS A 118 15.46 -1.50 -7.54
N LEU A 119 14.67 -1.65 -6.47
CA LEU A 119 14.48 -0.61 -5.46
C LEU A 119 15.65 -0.57 -4.48
N ARG A 120 16.24 -1.73 -4.17
CA ARG A 120 17.46 -1.79 -3.36
C ARG A 120 18.66 -1.11 -4.03
N GLN A 121 18.66 -1.07 -5.35
CA GLN A 121 19.71 -0.43 -6.15
C GLN A 121 19.43 1.03 -6.48
N ASP A 122 18.24 1.55 -6.15
CA ASP A 122 17.92 2.96 -6.40
C ASP A 122 18.57 3.82 -5.32
N ASP A 123 19.44 4.76 -5.71
CA ASP A 123 20.19 5.63 -4.79
C ASP A 123 19.29 6.50 -3.89
N ARG A 124 18.02 6.67 -4.26
CA ARG A 124 17.03 7.41 -3.45
C ARG A 124 16.44 6.55 -2.34
N VAL A 125 16.66 5.23 -2.34
CA VAL A 125 16.07 4.30 -1.37
C VAL A 125 17.06 3.96 -0.27
N VAL A 126 16.65 4.17 0.97
CA VAL A 126 17.36 3.68 2.16
C VAL A 126 16.64 2.43 2.67
N CYS A 127 17.21 1.26 2.37
CA CYS A 127 16.66 -0.03 2.77
C CYS A 127 16.94 -0.32 4.25
N MET A 128 15.90 -0.29 5.08
CA MET A 128 15.94 -0.55 6.52
C MET A 128 15.19 -1.85 6.85
N GLU A 129 15.73 -2.98 6.42
CA GLU A 129 15.18 -4.31 6.73
C GLU A 129 15.57 -4.79 8.13
N ARG A 130 14.89 -5.83 8.63
CA ARG A 130 15.02 -6.33 10.01
C ARG A 130 14.87 -5.23 11.06
N THR A 131 14.11 -4.18 10.72
CA THR A 131 13.96 -2.99 11.54
C THR A 131 12.51 -2.85 11.94
N ASN A 132 12.24 -2.86 13.24
CA ASN A 132 10.92 -2.56 13.76
C ASN A 132 10.80 -1.04 13.92
N ILE A 133 9.82 -0.44 13.23
CA ILE A 133 9.57 1.01 13.27
C ILE A 133 9.53 1.57 14.69
N ARG A 134 9.01 0.83 15.67
CA ARG A 134 8.92 1.24 17.07
C ARG A 134 10.28 1.57 17.70
N ASN A 135 11.36 1.05 17.13
CA ASN A 135 12.72 1.24 17.61
C ASN A 135 13.51 2.27 16.78
N VAL A 136 12.96 2.77 15.67
CA VAL A 136 13.64 3.72 14.77
C VAL A 136 13.63 5.11 15.40
N THR A 137 14.75 5.80 15.36
CA THR A 137 14.92 7.14 15.93
C THR A 137 15.29 8.15 14.85
N ILE A 138 15.23 9.44 15.18
CA ILE A 138 15.63 10.50 14.24
C ILE A 138 17.13 10.40 13.90
N GLU A 139 17.93 9.82 14.79
CA GLU A 139 19.35 9.54 14.60
C GLU A 139 19.60 8.49 13.51
N ASP A 140 18.68 7.52 13.35
CA ASP A 140 18.77 6.48 12.31
C ASP A 140 18.51 7.05 10.92
N THR A 141 17.51 7.95 10.79
CA THR A 141 17.14 8.56 9.50
C THR A 141 17.94 9.82 9.19
N LYS A 142 18.47 10.50 10.22
CA LYS A 142 19.22 11.77 10.17
C LYS A 142 18.47 12.97 9.62
N GLN A 143 17.18 12.81 9.31
CA GLN A 143 16.28 13.85 8.84
C GLN A 143 14.83 13.40 9.02
N PHE A 144 13.94 14.37 9.21
CA PHE A 144 12.51 14.11 9.23
C PHE A 144 11.99 13.83 7.82
N ALA A 145 10.93 13.03 7.73
CA ALA A 145 10.19 12.88 6.48
C ALA A 145 9.09 13.93 6.33
N ASP A 146 8.84 14.34 5.09
CA ASP A 146 7.68 15.16 4.71
C ASP A 146 6.41 14.33 4.61
N PHE A 147 6.56 13.03 4.31
CA PHE A 147 5.46 12.11 4.12
C PHE A 147 5.80 10.71 4.66
N ALA A 148 4.85 10.04 5.29
CA ALA A 148 4.97 8.61 5.62
C ALA A 148 3.76 7.82 5.13
N SER A 149 4.03 6.61 4.63
CA SER A 149 3.01 5.62 4.35
C SER A 149 3.11 4.44 5.31
N ILE A 150 1.98 3.91 5.79
CA ILE A 150 1.92 2.82 6.78
C ILE A 150 1.07 1.67 6.23
N ASP A 151 1.71 0.55 5.86
CA ASP A 151 1.04 -0.70 5.42
C ASP A 151 1.57 -1.92 6.19
N VAL A 152 1.41 -1.89 7.52
CA VAL A 152 1.89 -2.95 8.43
C VAL A 152 0.87 -4.07 8.63
N SER A 153 1.33 -5.26 9.03
CA SER A 153 0.46 -6.40 9.36
C SER A 153 0.78 -6.94 10.75
N PHE A 154 -0.20 -7.58 11.40
CA PHE A 154 -0.05 -8.17 12.75
C PHE A 154 0.27 -7.18 13.87
N ILE A 155 0.05 -5.88 13.64
CA ILE A 155 0.24 -4.81 14.62
C ILE A 155 -0.85 -3.76 14.41
N SER A 156 -1.31 -3.15 15.51
CA SER A 156 -2.25 -2.04 15.48
C SER A 156 -1.55 -0.72 15.14
N LEU A 157 -2.21 0.15 14.38
CA LEU A 157 -1.80 1.53 14.14
C LEU A 157 -1.63 2.33 15.43
N LYS A 158 -2.31 1.95 16.53
CA LYS A 158 -2.12 2.57 17.84
C LYS A 158 -0.68 2.50 18.36
N LEU A 159 0.09 1.52 17.91
CA LEU A 159 1.51 1.35 18.28
C LEU A 159 2.46 1.98 17.25
N VAL A 160 1.99 2.28 16.05
CA VAL A 160 2.83 2.73 14.94
C VAL A 160 2.69 4.24 14.70
N LEU A 161 1.47 4.79 14.76
CA LEU A 161 1.20 6.21 14.55
C LEU A 161 1.98 7.13 15.49
N PRO A 162 2.05 6.88 16.83
CA PRO A 162 2.84 7.73 17.71
C PRO A 162 4.32 7.76 17.30
N LYS A 163 4.84 6.61 16.85
CA LYS A 163 6.23 6.52 16.42
C LYS A 163 6.49 7.18 15.07
N ALA A 164 5.57 7.03 14.12
CA ALA A 164 5.63 7.76 12.86
C ALA A 164 5.60 9.28 13.10
N LYS A 165 4.82 9.75 14.07
CA LYS A 165 4.74 11.17 14.47
C LYS A 165 6.10 11.75 14.86
N GLU A 166 6.94 10.98 15.55
CA GLU A 166 8.27 11.40 15.98
C GLU A 166 9.27 11.54 14.81
N LEU A 167 8.97 10.91 13.67
CA LEU A 167 9.89 10.80 12.52
C LEU A 167 9.42 11.62 11.31
N VAL A 168 8.16 12.00 11.28
CA VAL A 168 7.56 12.91 10.28
C VAL A 168 7.62 14.33 10.83
N ARG A 169 8.00 15.31 10.01
CA ARG A 169 8.06 16.71 10.47
C ARG A 169 6.67 17.23 10.88
N HIS A 170 6.65 18.33 11.63
CA HIS A 170 5.40 19.07 11.83
C HIS A 170 4.82 19.51 10.48
N ASP A 171 3.50 19.45 10.35
CA ASP A 171 2.71 19.60 9.12
C ASP A 171 3.00 18.55 8.03
N GLY A 172 3.85 17.56 8.31
CA GLY A 172 4.06 16.43 7.41
C GLY A 172 2.84 15.52 7.34
N GLU A 173 2.68 14.82 6.23
CA GLU A 173 1.47 14.04 5.93
C GLU A 173 1.70 12.54 6.14
N VAL A 174 0.66 11.81 6.52
CA VAL A 174 0.70 10.36 6.72
C VAL A 174 -0.50 9.71 6.05
N VAL A 175 -0.27 8.70 5.21
CA VAL A 175 -1.33 7.80 4.75
C VAL A 175 -1.15 6.43 5.41
N ALA A 176 -2.14 6.01 6.19
CA ALA A 176 -2.12 4.73 6.89
C ALA A 176 -3.23 3.79 6.41
N LEU A 177 -2.92 2.50 6.35
CA LEU A 177 -3.89 1.45 6.08
C LEU A 177 -4.51 0.97 7.38
N ILE A 178 -5.79 1.25 7.57
CA ILE A 178 -6.61 0.67 8.63
C ILE A 178 -7.03 -0.72 8.17
N LYS A 179 -6.59 -1.74 8.89
CA LYS A 179 -6.86 -3.15 8.59
C LYS A 179 -7.71 -3.76 9.70
N PRO A 180 -9.04 -3.86 9.52
CA PRO A 180 -9.96 -4.35 10.57
C PRO A 180 -9.50 -5.64 11.25
N GLN A 181 -8.92 -6.58 10.50
CA GLN A 181 -8.42 -7.85 11.01
C GLN A 181 -7.25 -7.75 12.01
N PHE A 182 -6.55 -6.61 12.08
CA PHE A 182 -5.46 -6.35 13.03
C PHE A 182 -5.82 -5.34 14.11
N GLU A 183 -6.97 -4.67 13.97
CA GLU A 183 -7.44 -3.64 14.89
C GLU A 183 -8.62 -4.11 15.75
N ALA A 184 -9.47 -4.98 15.20
CA ALA A 184 -10.62 -5.50 15.91
C ALA A 184 -10.20 -6.49 17.00
N GLY A 185 -11.00 -6.57 18.07
CA GLY A 185 -10.85 -7.58 19.12
C GLY A 185 -10.94 -9.00 18.55
N ARG A 186 -10.27 -9.96 19.20
CA ARG A 186 -10.18 -11.37 18.74
C ARG A 186 -11.54 -12.01 18.51
N GLU A 187 -12.55 -11.59 19.27
CA GLU A 187 -13.94 -12.06 19.19
C GLU A 187 -14.68 -11.60 17.93
N LYS A 188 -14.23 -10.52 17.27
CA LYS A 188 -14.85 -9.95 16.05
C LYS A 188 -14.16 -10.42 14.77
N VAL A 189 -13.06 -11.16 14.91
CA VAL A 189 -12.32 -11.73 13.77
C VAL A 189 -12.87 -13.12 13.45
N GLY A 190 -13.50 -13.24 12.28
CA GLY A 190 -14.15 -14.48 11.85
C GLY A 190 -13.19 -15.57 11.38
N LYS A 191 -13.77 -16.66 10.84
CA LYS A 191 -12.99 -17.76 10.25
C LYS A 191 -12.00 -17.24 9.20
N LYS A 192 -10.78 -17.80 9.20
CA LYS A 192 -9.65 -17.40 8.34
C LYS A 192 -9.14 -15.97 8.55
N GLY A 193 -9.45 -15.33 9.68
CA GLY A 193 -8.95 -13.98 9.95
C GLY A 193 -9.66 -12.89 9.16
N VAL A 194 -10.92 -13.12 8.78
CA VAL A 194 -11.69 -12.17 7.96
C VAL A 194 -12.73 -11.46 8.81
N VAL A 195 -12.73 -10.13 8.75
CA VAL A 195 -13.80 -9.29 9.32
C VAL A 195 -14.82 -9.01 8.22
N ARG A 196 -16.10 -9.32 8.49
CA ARG A 196 -17.20 -9.24 7.50
C ARG A 196 -18.28 -8.23 7.88
N GLU A 197 -18.45 -8.01 9.17
CA GLU A 197 -19.53 -7.18 9.69
C GLU A 197 -19.20 -5.70 9.48
N LYS A 198 -20.06 -4.99 8.75
CA LYS A 198 -19.93 -3.54 8.52
C LYS A 198 -19.79 -2.75 9.82
N SER A 199 -20.55 -3.14 10.84
CA SER A 199 -20.51 -2.53 12.17
C SER A 199 -19.12 -2.60 12.80
N THR A 200 -18.40 -3.71 12.61
CA THR A 200 -17.03 -3.86 13.10
C THR A 200 -16.06 -2.96 12.33
N HIS A 201 -16.26 -2.78 11.01
CA HIS A 201 -15.44 -1.87 10.22
C HIS A 201 -15.64 -0.41 10.66
N ILE A 202 -16.89 0.00 10.86
CA ILE A 202 -17.24 1.34 11.37
C ILE A 202 -16.57 1.57 12.73
N GLU A 203 -16.71 0.61 13.65
CA GLU A 203 -16.10 0.70 14.98
C GLU A 203 -14.58 0.83 14.92
N VAL A 204 -13.91 0.02 14.10
CA VAL A 204 -12.46 0.08 13.95
C VAL A 204 -12.01 1.43 13.39
N ILE A 205 -12.66 1.91 12.32
CA ILE A 205 -12.29 3.18 11.70
C ILE A 205 -12.49 4.32 12.70
N LYS A 206 -13.63 4.34 13.41
CA LYS A 206 -13.90 5.34 14.45
C LYS A 206 -12.83 5.30 15.54
N MET A 207 -12.53 4.12 16.07
CA MET A 207 -11.51 3.93 17.10
C MET A 207 -10.12 4.45 16.67
N ILE A 208 -9.69 4.18 15.44
CA ILE A 208 -8.40 4.66 14.93
C ILE A 208 -8.42 6.16 14.65
N SER A 209 -9.55 6.69 14.19
CA SER A 209 -9.72 8.12 13.94
C SER A 209 -9.68 8.92 15.24
N ASP A 210 -10.47 8.52 16.24
CA ASP A 210 -10.46 9.13 17.59
C ASP A 210 -9.05 9.08 18.18
N PHE A 211 -8.39 7.92 18.13
CA PHE A 211 -7.01 7.76 18.62
C PHE A 211 -6.03 8.69 17.88
N SER A 212 -6.18 8.86 16.56
CA SER A 212 -5.29 9.73 15.77
C SER A 212 -5.43 11.19 16.22
N VAL A 213 -6.65 11.67 16.42
CA VAL A 213 -6.92 13.03 16.92
C VAL A 213 -6.36 13.21 18.34
N GLU A 214 -6.61 12.25 19.24
CA GLU A 214 -6.07 12.26 20.60
C GLU A 214 -4.53 12.26 20.63
N ASN A 215 -3.89 11.64 19.64
CA ASN A 215 -2.43 11.61 19.50
C ASN A 215 -1.87 12.78 18.68
N GLY A 216 -2.69 13.80 18.43
CA GLY A 216 -2.26 15.06 17.84
C GLY A 216 -2.07 15.03 16.32
N PHE A 217 -2.91 14.27 15.62
CA PHE A 217 -3.05 14.33 14.17
C PHE A 217 -4.35 15.02 13.77
N GLU A 218 -4.30 15.83 12.72
CA GLU A 218 -5.48 16.28 11.99
C GLU A 218 -5.86 15.19 10.96
N ILE A 219 -7.17 14.93 10.78
CA ILE A 219 -7.66 13.99 9.77
C ILE A 219 -8.03 14.77 8.51
N LEU A 220 -7.30 14.52 7.43
CA LEU A 220 -7.51 15.17 6.14
C LEU A 220 -8.44 14.37 5.23
N GLY A 221 -8.55 13.06 5.42
CA GLY A 221 -9.38 12.22 4.54
C GLY A 221 -9.52 10.77 5.00
N LEU A 222 -10.60 10.15 4.52
CA LEU A 222 -10.91 8.74 4.74
C LEU A 222 -11.48 8.14 3.45
N ASP A 223 -10.96 6.98 3.06
CA ASP A 223 -11.44 6.19 1.92
C ASP A 223 -11.16 4.69 2.15
N PHE A 224 -11.47 3.82 1.20
CA PHE A 224 -11.16 2.40 1.21
C PHE A 224 -10.05 2.04 0.21
N SER A 225 -9.28 0.98 0.47
CA SER A 225 -8.29 0.45 -0.47
C SER A 225 -8.95 -0.05 -1.77
N PRO A 226 -8.39 0.21 -2.96
CA PRO A 226 -8.95 -0.27 -4.23
C PRO A 226 -8.86 -1.79 -4.41
N ILE A 227 -8.05 -2.43 -3.57
CA ILE A 227 -7.85 -3.88 -3.56
C ILE A 227 -8.08 -4.43 -2.16
N LYS A 228 -8.59 -5.65 -2.09
CA LYS A 228 -8.72 -6.37 -0.82
C LYS A 228 -7.36 -6.90 -0.35
N GLY A 229 -7.20 -6.94 0.96
CA GLY A 229 -6.08 -7.56 1.64
C GLY A 229 -6.10 -9.09 1.53
N PRO A 230 -5.15 -9.77 2.18
CA PRO A 230 -5.14 -11.23 2.28
C PRO A 230 -6.48 -11.79 2.80
N GLU A 231 -6.87 -12.95 2.30
CA GLU A 231 -8.15 -13.62 2.62
C GLU A 231 -9.43 -12.82 2.29
N GLY A 232 -9.30 -11.69 1.57
CA GLY A 232 -10.43 -10.88 1.12
C GLY A 232 -10.90 -9.82 2.12
N ASN A 233 -10.06 -9.46 3.10
CA ASN A 233 -10.37 -8.35 4.02
C ASN A 233 -10.45 -7.02 3.26
N ILE A 234 -11.47 -6.23 3.57
CA ILE A 234 -11.54 -4.83 3.12
C ILE A 234 -10.61 -4.02 4.02
N GLU A 235 -9.81 -3.16 3.42
CA GLU A 235 -8.87 -2.27 4.11
C GLU A 235 -9.25 -0.82 3.82
N TYR A 236 -8.94 0.09 4.75
CA TYR A 236 -9.27 1.51 4.65
C TYR A 236 -8.03 2.39 4.64
N LEU A 237 -8.13 3.53 3.98
CA LEU A 237 -7.08 4.54 3.87
C LEU A 237 -7.48 5.73 4.74
N ILE A 238 -6.62 6.12 5.67
CA ILE A 238 -6.75 7.37 6.42
C ILE A 238 -5.59 8.30 6.07
N HIS A 239 -5.92 9.56 5.76
CA HIS A 239 -4.95 10.61 5.50
C HIS A 239 -4.90 11.56 6.70
N LEU A 240 -3.70 11.75 7.23
CA LEU A 240 -3.44 12.48 8.46
C LEU A 240 -2.39 13.57 8.22
N ARG A 241 -2.47 14.66 8.96
CA ARG A 241 -1.38 15.64 9.10
C ARG A 241 -0.81 15.59 10.51
N ASN A 242 0.51 15.61 10.63
CA ASN A 242 1.21 15.65 11.91
C ASN A 242 1.11 17.05 12.52
N GLY A 243 0.38 17.16 13.62
CA GLY A 243 -0.02 18.43 14.20
C GLY A 243 -1.53 18.60 14.09
N ASN A 244 -2.13 19.07 15.16
CA ASN A 244 -3.57 19.34 15.24
C ASN A 244 -3.86 20.61 16.04
N GLU A 245 -2.89 21.53 16.09
CA GLU A 245 -3.03 22.79 16.81
C GLU A 245 -4.12 23.64 16.15
N GLY A 246 -5.19 23.92 16.89
CA GLY A 246 -6.36 24.64 16.35
C GLY A 246 -7.28 23.79 15.46
N TYR A 247 -7.05 22.47 15.36
CA TYR A 247 -7.95 21.57 14.66
C TYR A 247 -9.18 21.23 15.51
N GLU A 248 -10.36 21.60 15.02
CA GLU A 248 -11.65 21.25 15.62
C GLU A 248 -12.22 20.00 14.93
N PHE A 249 -12.19 18.86 15.62
CA PHE A 249 -12.69 17.61 15.07
C PHE A 249 -14.23 17.52 15.21
N ASP A 250 -14.95 17.67 14.10
CA ASP A 250 -16.38 17.39 14.03
C ASP A 250 -16.64 15.87 13.91
N GLY A 251 -16.71 15.23 15.08
CA GLY A 251 -16.96 13.79 15.16
C GLY A 251 -18.32 13.35 14.60
N GLU A 252 -19.35 14.20 14.60
CA GLU A 252 -20.68 13.84 14.09
C GLU A 252 -20.68 13.74 12.57
N THR A 253 -20.19 14.79 11.89
CA THR A 253 -20.02 14.79 10.44
C THR A 253 -19.08 13.69 9.99
N TYR A 254 -17.98 13.47 10.74
CA TYR A 254 -17.03 12.42 10.42
C TYR A 254 -17.61 11.01 10.57
N ASN A 255 -18.48 10.75 11.56
CA ASN A 255 -19.16 9.46 11.69
C ASN A 255 -20.03 9.13 10.46
N ASN A 256 -20.73 10.13 9.90
CA ASN A 256 -21.49 9.95 8.66
C ASN A 256 -20.56 9.57 7.50
N LYS A 257 -19.37 10.17 7.42
CA LYS A 257 -18.36 9.82 6.42
C LYS A 257 -17.86 8.39 6.56
N ILE A 258 -17.63 7.92 7.80
CA ILE A 258 -17.24 6.52 8.05
C ILE A 258 -18.29 5.56 7.49
N VAL A 259 -19.58 5.81 7.78
CA VAL A 259 -20.67 4.95 7.30
C VAL A 259 -20.71 4.92 5.78
N GLU A 260 -20.61 6.08 5.12
CA GLU A 260 -20.58 6.19 3.65
C GLU A 260 -19.43 5.37 3.04
N VAL A 261 -18.20 5.54 3.56
CA VAL A 261 -17.00 4.83 3.08
C VAL A 261 -17.14 3.31 3.30
N VAL A 262 -17.65 2.89 4.45
CA VAL A 262 -17.86 1.47 4.75
C VAL A 262 -18.92 0.88 3.82
N GLU A 263 -20.04 1.57 3.59
CA GLU A 263 -21.08 1.13 2.64
C GLU A 263 -20.53 0.99 1.22
N ALA A 264 -19.81 2.00 0.72
CA ALA A 264 -19.18 1.96 -0.59
C ALA A 264 -18.19 0.80 -0.72
N SER A 265 -17.34 0.58 0.30
CA SER A 265 -16.32 -0.47 0.28
C SER A 265 -16.91 -1.89 0.23
N HIS A 266 -18.12 -2.12 0.76
CA HIS A 266 -18.77 -3.43 0.70
C HIS A 266 -19.39 -3.74 -0.66
N ASN A 267 -19.43 -2.76 -1.57
CA ASN A 267 -19.88 -2.94 -2.95
C ASN A 267 -18.72 -3.14 -3.94
N LEU A 268 -17.45 -3.19 -3.48
CA LEU A 268 -16.24 -3.37 -4.31
C LEU A 268 -16.26 -4.60 -5.23
N ASP A 269 -17.06 -5.63 -4.91
CA ASP A 269 -17.15 -6.89 -5.67
C ASP A 269 -18.50 -7.07 -6.40
N LYS A 270 -19.39 -6.05 -6.39
CA LYS A 270 -20.69 -6.10 -7.09
C LYS A 270 -20.59 -5.58 -8.51
#